data_AF-A0A1H8Q0V9-F1
#
_entry.id   AF-A0A1H8Q0V9-F1
#
_cell.length_a   1.000
_cell.length_b   1.000
_cell.length_c   1.000
_cell.angle_alpha   90.00
_cell.angle_beta   90.00
_cell.angle_gamma   90.00
#
_symmetry.space_group_name_H-M   'P 1'
#
loop_
_entity.id
_entity.type
_entity.pdbx_description
1 polymer ?
#
loop_
_entity_poly.entity_id
_entity_poly.type
_entity_poly.pdbx_seq_one_letter_code
_entity_poly.pdbx_strand_id
1 'polypeptide(L)' 'GEIVQRVRDGRLRTVIGRVADLDDAVTALNPAQRPKGKTIIRVRP' A
#
# COMPACT_ATOMS: atom_id res chain seq x y z
N GLY A 1 -16.09 5.64 11.90
CA GLY A 1 -15.31 5.77 10.66
C GLY A 1 -15.88 4.83 9.63
N GLU A 2 -16.80 5.32 8.80
CA GLU A 2 -17.54 4.51 7.83
C GLU A 2 -16.61 3.68 6.92
N ILE A 3 -15.52 4.27 6.43
CA ILE A 3 -14.53 3.59 5.57
C ILE A 3 -13.91 2.38 6.28
N VAL A 4 -13.56 2.52 7.57
CA VAL A 4 -12.94 1.45 8.35
C VAL A 4 -13.90 0.27 8.52
N GLN A 5 -15.18 0.53 8.79
CA GLN A 5 -16.19 -0.53 8.88
C GLN A 5 -16.32 -1.26 7.54
N ARG A 6 -16.41 -0.53 6.43
CA ARG A 6 -16.54 -1.14 5.11
C ARG A 6 -15.31 -1.96 4.69
N VAL A 7 -14.10 -1.59 5.12
CA VAL A 7 -12.89 -2.40 4.91
C VAL A 7 -12.95 -3.69 5.74
N ARG A 8 -13.39 -3.62 7.01
CA ARG A 8 -13.54 -4.79 7.89
C ARG A 8 -14.60 -5.78 7.37
N ASP A 9 -15.70 -5.24 6.85
CA ASP A 9 -16.82 -6.03 6.32
C ASP A 9 -16.57 -6.50 4.87
N GLY A 10 -15.38 -6.25 4.30
CA GLY A 10 -14.99 -6.72 2.96
C GLY A 10 -15.60 -5.97 1.77
N ARG A 11 -16.36 -4.89 2.02
CA ARG A 11 -17.02 -4.06 0.99
C ARG A 11 -16.06 -3.08 0.30
N LEU A 12 -14.89 -2.87 0.87
CA LEU A 12 -13.79 -2.08 0.30
C LEU A 12 -12.49 -2.88 0.35
N ARG A 13 -11.73 -2.85 -0.73
CA ARG A 13 -10.40 -3.45 -0.82
C ARG A 13 -9.43 -2.45 -1.45
N THR A 14 -8.26 -2.28 -0.87
CA THR A 14 -7.18 -1.50 -1.46
C THR A 14 -6.62 -2.25 -2.67
N VAL A 15 -6.53 -1.57 -3.82
CA VAL A 15 -5.74 -2.07 -4.96
C VAL A 15 -4.26 -1.89 -4.61
N ILE A 16 -3.61 -2.96 -4.17
CA ILE A 16 -2.20 -2.96 -3.78
C ILE A 16 -1.36 -3.32 -5.01
N GLY A 17 -0.48 -2.41 -5.42
CA GLY A 17 0.41 -2.59 -6.57
C GLY A 17 1.82 -3.05 -6.19
N ARG A 18 2.32 -2.61 -5.02
CA ARG A 18 3.63 -2.98 -4.50
C ARG A 18 3.63 -2.96 -2.98
N VAL A 19 4.30 -3.93 -2.37
CA VAL A 19 4.71 -3.89 -0.96
C VAL A 19 6.23 -3.87 -0.95
N ALA A 20 6.82 -2.94 -0.22
CA ALA A 20 8.28 -2.83 -0.07
C ALA A 20 8.65 -2.72 1.41
N ASP A 21 9.85 -3.16 1.77
CA ASP A 21 10.38 -2.96 3.11
C ASP A 21 10.87 -1.51 3.28
N LEU A 22 11.05 -1.08 4.54
CA LEU A 22 11.44 0.30 4.86
C LEU A 22 12.77 0.70 4.21
N ASP A 23 13.73 -0.23 4.12
CA ASP A 23 15.03 0.00 3.48
C ASP A 23 14.90 0.39 1.99
N ASP A 24 13.84 -0.09 1.33
CA ASP A 24 13.56 0.19 -0.08
C ASP A 24 12.59 1.37 -0.28
N ALA A 25 12.20 2.08 0.78
CA ALA A 25 11.10 3.06 0.72
C ALA A 25 11.33 4.18 -0.30
N VAL A 26 12.57 4.70 -0.37
CA VAL A 26 12.92 5.77 -1.31
C VAL A 26 12.70 5.33 -2.76
N THR A 27 13.18 4.14 -3.11
CA THR A 27 13.02 3.55 -4.45
C THR A 27 11.58 3.14 -4.73
N ALA A 28 10.84 2.72 -3.71
CA ALA A 28 9.44 2.32 -3.83
C ALA A 28 8.49 3.51 -4.07
N LEU A 29 8.82 4.69 -3.54
CA LEU A 29 8.04 5.92 -3.72
C LEU A 29 8.42 6.71 -4.98
N ASN A 30 9.64 6.53 -5.50
CA ASN A 30 10.11 7.13 -6.75
C ASN A 30 10.52 6.07 -7.79
N PRO A 31 9.59 5.21 -8.25
CA PRO A 31 9.94 4.17 -9.21
C PRO A 31 10.11 4.75 -10.62
N ALA A 32 11.01 4.16 -11.40
CA ALA A 32 11.17 4.50 -12.82
C ALA A 32 9.88 4.28 -13.64
N GLN A 33 9.01 3.39 -13.18
CA GLN A 33 7.68 3.16 -13.74
C GLN A 33 6.64 3.14 -12.64
N ARG A 34 5.50 3.81 -12.87
CA ARG A 34 4.44 3.92 -11.88
C ARG A 34 3.61 2.63 -11.81
N PRO A 35 3.56 1.92 -10.65
CA PRO A 35 2.72 0.74 -10.51
C PRO A 35 1.23 1.10 -10.52
N LYS A 36 0.38 0.19 -10.98
CA LYS A 36 -1.07 0.31 -10.83
C LYS A 36 -1.43 -0.02 -9.38
N GLY A 37 -2.13 0.90 -8.71
CA GLY A 37 -2.54 0.75 -7.31
C GLY A 37 -1.65 1.52 -6.33
N LYS A 38 -1.75 1.17 -5.05
CA LYS A 38 -1.01 1.80 -3.97
C LYS A 38 0.27 1.04 -3.65
N THR A 39 1.32 1.79 -3.31
CA THR A 39 2.55 1.28 -2.73
C THR A 39 2.41 1.28 -1.20
N ILE A 40 2.70 0.16 -0.55
CA ILE A 40 2.71 0.00 0.91
C ILE A 40 4.14 -0.21 1.38
N ILE A 41 4.59 0.57 2.36
CA ILE A 41 5.88 0.37 3.03
C ILE A 41 5.64 -0.42 4.31
N ARG A 42 6.26 -1.60 4.41
CA ARG A 42 6.20 -2.47 5.58
C ARG A 42 7.31 -2.08 6.54
N VAL A 43 6.91 -1.68 7.74
CA VAL A 43 7.83 -1.41 8.86
C VAL A 43 7.76 -2.59 9.81
N ARG A 44 8.90 -3.24 10.07
CA ARG A 44 9.05 -4.24 11.13
C ARG A 44 9.69 -3.57 12.35
N PRO A 45 9.26 -3.87 13.59
CA PRO A 45 9.99 -3.48 14.78
C PRO A 45 11.43 -3.99 14.78
#